data_AF-A0A965Y4J4-F1
#
_entry.id   AF-A0A965Y4J4-F1
#
_cell.length_a   1.000
_cell.length_b   1.000
_cell.length_c   1.000
_cell.angle_alpha   90.00
_cell.angle_beta   90.00
_cell.angle_gamma   90.00
#
_symmetry.space_group_name_H-M   'P 1'
#
loop_
_entity.id
_entity.type
_entity.pdbx_description
1 polymer ?
#
loop_
_entity_poly.entity_id
_entity_poly.type
_entity_poly.pdbx_seq_one_letter_code
_entity_poly.pdbx_strand_id
1 'polypeptide(L)' 'MARQFVHLHVHTEYSLLDGAIRCGELAARAVEYGMPAVAMTDHGAMYG' A
#
# COMPACT_ATOMS: atom_id res chain seq x y z
N MET A 1 -0.25 14.05 -21.12
CA MET A 1 0.41 13.00 -20.32
C MET A 1 -0.36 12.86 -19.01
N ALA A 2 -0.71 11.64 -18.60
CA ALA A 2 -1.23 11.40 -17.26
C ALA A 2 -0.12 11.69 -16.23
N ARG A 3 -0.47 12.29 -15.09
CA ARG A 3 0.49 12.62 -14.03
C ARG A 3 0.88 11.34 -13.30
N GLN A 4 2.18 11.10 -13.13
CA GLN A 4 2.66 9.99 -12.28
C GLN A 4 2.24 10.23 -10.83
N PHE A 5 1.71 9.19 -10.19
CA PHE A 5 1.22 9.22 -8.82
C PHE A 5 1.56 7.91 -8.11
N VAL A 6 1.92 8.00 -6.84
CA VAL A 6 2.22 6.86 -5.95
C VAL A 6 1.72 7.19 -4.54
N HIS A 7 1.20 6.18 -3.83
CA HIS A 7 0.85 6.31 -2.43
C HIS A 7 2.09 6.06 -1.56
N LEU A 8 2.41 7.03 -0.68
CA LEU A 8 3.53 6.95 0.25
C LEU A 8 3.11 6.70 1.71
N HIS A 9 1.81 6.62 1.96
CA HIS A 9 1.23 6.36 3.27
C HIS A 9 0.04 5.42 3.11
N VAL A 10 0.22 4.15 3.41
CA VAL A 10 -0.81 3.11 3.31
C VAL A 10 -0.67 2.15 4.49
N HIS A 11 -1.80 1.77 5.06
CA HIS A 11 -1.90 0.79 6.13
C HIS A 11 -2.41 -0.53 5.56
N THR A 12 -1.71 -1.61 5.85
CA THR A 12 -2.04 -2.99 5.47
C THR A 12 -2.76 -3.70 6.61
N GLU A 13 -3.14 -4.95 6.41
CA GLU A 13 -3.66 -5.87 7.42
C GLU A 13 -2.84 -5.93 8.74
N TYR A 14 -1.58 -5.50 8.72
CA TYR A 14 -0.73 -5.43 9.91
C TYR A 14 -0.98 -4.20 10.79
N SER A 15 -1.69 -3.19 10.31
CA SER A 15 -2.32 -2.17 11.14
C SER A 15 -3.59 -2.72 11.78
N LEU A 16 -3.43 -3.47 12.88
CA LEU A 16 -4.45 -4.34 13.46
C LEU A 16 -5.82 -3.69 13.79
N LEU A 17 -5.87 -2.37 13.95
CA LEU A 17 -7.08 -1.65 14.33
C LEU A 17 -7.86 -1.09 13.12
N ASP A 18 -7.19 -0.75 12.03
CA ASP A 18 -7.76 0.04 10.92
C ASP A 18 -7.26 -0.33 9.52
N GLY A 19 -6.28 -1.22 9.40
CA GLY A 19 -5.75 -1.71 8.16
C GLY A 19 -6.57 -2.88 7.59
N ALA A 20 -6.90 -2.81 6.30
CA ALA A 20 -7.84 -3.75 5.67
C ALA A 20 -7.28 -4.51 4.46
N ILE A 21 -6.23 -4.01 3.82
CA ILE A 21 -5.69 -4.57 2.58
C ILE A 21 -4.50 -5.50 2.85
N ARG A 22 -4.46 -6.65 2.17
CA ARG A 22 -3.31 -7.58 2.29
C ARG A 22 -2.11 -7.11 1.49
N CYS A 23 -0.89 -7.42 1.92
CA CYS A 23 0.34 -6.94 1.24
C CYS A 23 0.40 -7.34 -0.25
N GLY A 24 0.05 -8.59 -0.57
CA GLY A 24 0.03 -9.07 -1.96
C GLY A 24 -1.04 -8.39 -2.82
N GLU A 25 -2.21 -8.11 -2.24
CA GLU A 25 -3.31 -7.41 -2.92
C GLU A 25 -2.97 -5.94 -3.14
N LEU A 26 -2.31 -5.28 -2.18
CA LEU A 26 -1.82 -3.91 -2.31
C LEU A 26 -0.85 -3.78 -3.49
N ALA A 27 0.11 -4.69 -3.61
CA ALA A 27 1.06 -4.70 -4.73
C ALA A 27 0.35 -4.93 -6.08
N ALA A 28 -0.59 -5.89 -6.14
CA ALA A 28 -1.36 -6.15 -7.37
C ALA A 28 -2.21 -4.93 -7.80
N ARG A 29 -2.85 -4.25 -6.85
CA ARG A 29 -3.62 -3.02 -7.11
C ARG A 29 -2.76 -1.86 -7.60
N ALA A 30 -1.56 -1.68 -7.05
CA ALA A 30 -0.62 -0.66 -7.51
C ALA A 30 -0.26 -0.88 -8.99
N VAL A 31 0.00 -2.13 -9.40
CA VAL A 31 0.27 -2.50 -10.79
C VAL A 31 -0.94 -2.24 -11.69
N GLU A 32 -2.14 -2.65 -11.27
CA GLU A 32 -3.40 -2.41 -12.02
C GLU A 32 -3.63 -0.92 -12.32
N TYR A 33 -3.31 -0.05 -11.36
CA TYR A 33 -3.43 1.40 -11.51
C TYR A 33 -2.24 2.08 -12.20
N GLY A 34 -1.26 1.31 -12.70
CA GLY A 34 -0.08 1.85 -13.36
C GLY A 34 0.83 2.65 -12.42
N MET A 35 0.75 2.41 -11.11
CA MET A 35 1.64 3.01 -10.12
C MET A 35 2.94 2.21 -10.08
N PRO A 36 4.11 2.83 -10.32
CA PRO A 36 5.40 2.11 -10.34
C PRO A 36 5.86 1.64 -8.95
N ALA A 37 5.28 2.19 -7.88
CA ALA A 37 5.62 1.88 -6.50
C ALA A 37 4.44 2.19 -5.55
N VAL A 38 4.48 1.60 -4.36
CA VAL A 38 3.60 1.89 -3.23
C VAL A 38 4.38 1.71 -1.93
N ALA A 39 4.15 2.56 -0.92
CA ALA A 39 4.76 2.42 0.39
C ALA A 39 3.80 1.77 1.39
N MET A 40 4.33 0.89 2.24
CA MET A 40 3.67 0.33 3.41
C MET A 40 4.16 1.06 4.65
N THR A 41 3.23 1.61 5.44
CA THR A 41 3.51 2.46 6.59
C THR A 41 2.53 2.14 7.73
N ASP A 42 2.59 0.90 8.22
CA ASP A 42 1.71 0.41 9.28
C ASP A 42 1.97 1.13 10.62
N HIS A 43 1.00 1.01 11.55
CA HIS A 43 1.09 1.62 12.88
C HIS A 43 2.21 1.01 13.73
N GLY A 44 3.35 1.70 13.77
CA GLY A 44 4.44 1.41 14.73
C GLY A 44 5.11 0.04 14.57
N ALA A 45 4.93 -0.63 13.44
CA ALA A 45 5.46 -1.96 13.18
C ALA A 45 5.77 -2.19 11.69
N MET A 46 6.58 -3.22 11.42
CA MET A 46 6.94 -3.71 10.08
C MET A 46 6.84 -5.25 10.07
N TYR A 47 5.62 -5.78 10.16
CA TYR A 47 5.38 -7.23 10.26
C TYR A 47 5.27 -7.93 8.90
N GLY A 48 4.93 -7.19 7.85
CA GLY A 48 4.71 -7.72 6.49
C GLY A 48 5.96 -7.92 5.65
#